data_AF-A0A372YQN6-F1
#
_entry.id   AF-A0A372YQN6-F1
#
_cell.length_a   1.000
_cell.length_b   1.000
_cell.length_c   1.000
_cell.angle_alpha   90.00
_cell.angle_beta   90.00
_cell.angle_gamma   90.00
#
_symmetry.space_group_name_H-M   'P 1'
#
loop_
_entity.id
_entity.type
_entity.pdbx_description
1 polymer ?
#
loop_
_entity_poly.entity_id
_entity_poly.type
_entity_poly.pdbx_seq_one_letter_code
_entity_poly.pdbx_strand_id
1 'polypeptide(L)'
;MDTLTITLAQVQGCAAAIRTQNQKLNHCLQDISMTMNQLAAYWQSPASETLRTRFHSLLPVFDNYRSVVESYARFLDQTVDTYHTLEQQLQAGADQFR
;
A
#
# COMPACT_ATOMS: atom_id res chain seq x y z
N MET A 1 -18.22 -24.02 -12.23
CA MET A 1 -17.68 -22.74 -11.76
C MET A 1 -16.62 -23.09 -10.75
N ASP A 2 -15.35 -22.97 -11.12
CA ASP A 2 -14.24 -23.28 -10.22
C ASP A 2 -14.35 -22.37 -9.00
N THR A 3 -14.64 -22.97 -7.85
CA THR A 3 -14.65 -22.28 -6.57
C THR A 3 -13.20 -21.94 -6.26
N LEU A 4 -12.81 -20.71 -6.62
CA LEU A 4 -11.54 -20.11 -6.25
C LEU A 4 -11.47 -20.10 -4.71
N THR A 5 -10.94 -21.17 -4.13
CA THR A 5 -10.82 -21.37 -2.69
C THR A 5 -9.58 -20.63 -2.23
N ILE A 6 -9.65 -19.29 -2.30
CA ILE A 6 -8.65 -18.46 -1.64
C ILE A 6 -8.89 -18.58 -0.14
N THR A 7 -7.88 -19.08 0.56
CA THR A 7 -7.87 -19.13 2.03
C THR A 7 -7.71 -17.72 2.60
N LEU A 8 -8.25 -17.47 3.78
CA LEU A 8 -8.04 -16.21 4.51
C LEU A 8 -6.56 -15.88 4.68
N ALA A 9 -5.72 -16.90 4.90
CA ALA A 9 -4.27 -16.77 4.98
C ALA A 9 -3.64 -16.24 3.67
N GLN A 10 -4.14 -16.68 2.50
CA GLN A 10 -3.67 -16.17 1.20
C GLN A 10 -4.08 -14.71 0.98
N VAL A 11 -5.29 -14.31 1.41
CA VAL A 11 -5.73 -12.90 1.35
C VAL A 11 -4.82 -12.02 2.22
N GLN A 12 -4.55 -12.46 3.44
CA GLN A 12 -3.70 -11.74 4.38
C GLN A 12 -2.24 -11.65 3.87
N GLY A 13 -1.73 -12.74 3.28
CA GLY A 13 -0.44 -12.74 2.60
C GLY A 13 -0.37 -11.79 1.41
N CYS A 14 -1.45 -11.69 0.62
CA CYS A 14 -1.56 -10.73 -0.47
C CYS A 14 -1.53 -9.27 0.05
N ALA A 15 -2.30 -8.96 1.10
CA ALA A 15 -2.29 -7.64 1.72
C ALA A 15 -0.89 -7.26 2.22
N ALA A 16 -0.17 -8.19 2.86
CA ALA A 16 1.21 -7.98 3.31
C ALA A 16 2.18 -7.74 2.13
N ALA A 17 2.04 -8.48 1.04
CA ALA A 17 2.85 -8.29 -0.16
C ALA A 17 2.61 -6.91 -0.80
N ILE A 18 1.34 -6.47 -0.89
CA ILE A 18 0.96 -5.14 -1.38
C ILE A 18 1.65 -4.06 -0.54
N ARG A 19 1.59 -4.16 0.79
CA ARG A 19 2.26 -3.20 1.69
C ARG A 19 3.76 -3.16 1.51
N THR A 20 4.39 -4.33 1.39
CA THR A 20 5.83 -4.44 1.15
C THR A 20 6.22 -3.72 -0.13
N GLN A 21 5.45 -3.91 -1.20
CA GLN A 21 5.72 -3.24 -2.47
C GLN A 21 5.47 -1.72 -2.39
N ASN A 22 4.44 -1.30 -1.67
CA ASN A 22 4.13 0.11 -1.42
C ASN A 22 5.27 0.82 -0.66
N GLN A 23 5.86 0.13 0.33
CA GLN A 23 7.03 0.61 1.07
C GLN A 23 8.27 0.74 0.16
N LYS A 24 8.54 -0.25 -0.69
CA LYS A 24 9.64 -0.19 -1.67
C LYS A 24 9.50 0.99 -2.62
N LEU A 25 8.28 1.24 -3.10
CA LEU A 25 7.99 2.37 -3.98
C LEU A 25 8.26 3.71 -3.26
N ASN A 26 7.82 3.84 -2.01
CA ASN A 26 8.06 5.03 -1.21
C ASN A 26 9.57 5.27 -0.98
N HIS A 27 10.33 4.22 -0.69
CA HIS A 27 11.79 4.33 -0.50
C HIS A 27 12.48 4.82 -1.78
N CYS A 28 12.16 4.23 -2.94
CA CYS A 28 12.70 4.66 -4.22
C CYS A 28 12.40 6.14 -4.52
N LEU A 29 11.18 6.61 -4.20
CA LEU A 29 10.81 8.02 -4.37
C LEU A 29 11.60 8.95 -3.44
N GLN A 30 11.88 8.53 -2.21
CA GLN A 30 12.72 9.28 -1.28
C GLN A 30 14.15 9.40 -1.81
N ASP A 31 14.71 8.32 -2.34
CA ASP A 31 16.06 8.31 -2.93
C ASP A 31 16.15 9.23 -4.15
N ILE A 32 15.13 9.20 -5.03
CA ILE A 32 15.06 10.11 -6.18
C ILE A 32 14.95 11.57 -5.72
N SER A 33 14.12 11.84 -4.72
CA SER A 33 13.96 13.19 -4.15
C SER A 33 15.25 13.71 -3.56
N MET A 34 15.98 12.86 -2.83
CA MET A 34 17.29 13.18 -2.29
C MET A 34 18.30 13.50 -3.41
N THR A 35 18.35 12.66 -4.45
CA THR A 35 19.23 12.85 -5.60
C THR A 35 18.91 14.16 -6.34
N MET A 36 17.62 14.46 -6.55
CA MET A 36 17.16 15.71 -7.18
C MET A 36 17.58 16.95 -6.38
N ASN A 37 17.55 16.87 -5.05
CA ASN A 37 17.99 17.97 -4.20
C ASN A 37 19.51 18.12 -4.20
N GLN A 38 20.26 17.03 -4.23
CA GLN A 38 21.72 17.07 -4.36
C GLN A 38 22.17 17.64 -5.71
N LEU A 39 21.42 17.38 -6.79
CA LEU A 39 21.72 17.93 -8.12
C LEU A 39 21.78 19.47 -8.11
N ALA A 40 21.00 20.13 -7.25
CA ALA A 40 21.02 21.58 -7.10
C ALA A 40 22.35 22.13 -6.56
N ALA A 41 23.19 21.31 -5.92
CA ALA A 41 24.52 21.71 -5.50
C ALA A 41 25.50 21.82 -6.67
N TYR A 42 25.28 21.06 -7.75
CA TYR A 42 26.18 20.98 -8.89
C TYR A 42 25.67 21.71 -10.13
N TRP A 43 24.35 21.77 -10.31
CA TRP A 43 23.73 22.40 -11.48
C TRP A 43 22.70 23.45 -11.08
N GLN A 44 23.15 24.71 -11.07
CA GLN A 44 22.34 25.88 -10.77
C GLN A 44 22.04 26.63 -12.08
N SER A 45 20.84 26.41 -12.61
CA SER A 45 20.34 27.11 -13.78
C SER A 45 18.81 27.26 -13.70
N PRO A 46 18.21 28.20 -14.45
CA PRO A 46 16.75 28.32 -14.50
C PRO A 46 16.06 27.01 -14.94
N ALA A 47 16.72 26.21 -15.78
CA ALA A 47 16.24 24.91 -16.21
C ALA A 47 16.21 23.88 -15.07
N SER A 48 17.27 23.82 -14.25
CA SER A 48 17.32 22.89 -13.11
C SER A 48 16.31 23.26 -12.02
N GLU A 49 16.09 24.55 -11.77
CA GLU A 49 15.05 25.04 -10.87
C GLU A 49 13.64 24.68 -11.36
N THR A 50 13.39 24.82 -12.66
CA THR A 50 12.12 24.42 -13.29
C THR A 50 11.89 22.92 -13.14
N LEU A 51 12.90 22.10 -13.45
CA LEU A 51 12.81 20.64 -13.31
C LEU A 51 12.53 20.23 -11.86
N ARG A 52 13.24 20.82 -10.90
CA ARG A 52 13.03 20.55 -9.47
C ARG A 52 11.63 20.91 -9.03
N THR A 53 11.12 22.08 -9.45
CA THR A 53 9.76 22.53 -9.13
C THR A 53 8.72 21.56 -9.70
N ARG A 54 8.89 21.12 -10.94
CA ARG A 54 8.03 20.10 -11.56
C ARG A 54 8.08 18.78 -10.80
N PHE A 55 9.27 18.32 -10.42
CA PHE A 55 9.41 17.09 -9.63
C PHE A 55 8.67 17.19 -8.28
N HIS A 56 8.88 18.28 -7.54
CA HIS A 56 8.20 18.49 -6.25
C HIS A 56 6.67 18.56 -6.40
N SER A 57 6.17 19.09 -7.53
CA SER A 57 4.72 19.11 -7.82
C SER A 57 4.11 17.72 -8.02
N LEU A 58 4.92 16.70 -8.30
CA LEU A 58 4.46 15.31 -8.45
C LEU A 58 4.45 14.54 -7.12
N LEU A 59 5.15 15.01 -6.07
CA LEU A 59 5.19 14.35 -4.76
C LEU A 59 3.80 14.08 -4.16
N PRO A 60 2.85 15.03 -4.19
CA PRO A 60 1.49 14.79 -3.68
C PRO A 60 0.74 13.69 -4.46
N VAL A 61 1.01 13.55 -5.76
CA VAL A 61 0.40 12.51 -6.59
C VAL A 61 0.92 11.15 -6.15
N PHE A 62 2.22 11.01 -5.93
CA PHE A 62 2.80 9.76 -5.40
C PHE A 62 2.27 9.40 -4.02
N ASP A 63 2.11 10.39 -3.13
CA ASP A 63 1.50 10.15 -1.82
C ASP A 63 0.05 9.70 -1.91
N ASN A 64 -0.72 10.26 -2.86
CA ASN A 64 -2.09 9.81 -3.12
C ASN A 64 -2.10 8.35 -3.58
N TYR A 65 -1.28 7.98 -4.56
CA TYR A 65 -1.15 6.59 -5.02
C TYR A 65 -0.78 5.65 -3.87
N ARG A 66 0.18 6.03 -3.03
CA ARG A 66 0.58 5.25 -1.85
C ARG A 66 -0.60 5.04 -0.90
N SER A 67 -1.39 6.07 -0.65
CA SER A 67 -2.57 6.00 0.21
C SER A 67 -3.66 5.11 -0.37
N VAL A 68 -3.88 5.16 -1.68
CA VAL A 68 -4.87 4.32 -2.38
C VAL A 68 -4.45 2.84 -2.30
N VAL A 69 -3.17 2.53 -2.55
CA VAL A 69 -2.65 1.16 -2.44
C VAL A 69 -2.75 0.62 -1.01
N GLU A 70 -2.48 1.46 0.01
CA GLU A 70 -2.67 1.08 1.42
C GLU A 70 -4.15 0.84 1.76
N SER A 71 -5.05 1.63 1.20
CA SER A 71 -6.50 1.44 1.37
C SER A 71 -6.95 0.07 0.87
N TYR A 72 -6.45 -0.38 -0.29
CA TYR A 72 -6.72 -1.72 -0.80
C TYR A 72 -6.19 -2.82 0.14
N ALA A 73 -4.96 -2.69 0.65
CA ALA A 73 -4.42 -3.66 1.60
C ALA A 73 -5.27 -3.72 2.89
N ARG A 74 -5.73 -2.57 3.40
CA ARG A 74 -6.64 -2.51 4.57
C ARG A 74 -7.98 -3.15 4.31
N PHE A 75 -8.55 -2.95 3.12
CA PHE A 75 -9.80 -3.59 2.74
C PHE A 75 -9.68 -5.13 2.77
N LEU A 76 -8.56 -5.67 2.29
CA LEU A 76 -8.29 -7.11 2.35
C LEU A 76 -8.19 -7.61 3.80
N ASP A 77 -7.48 -6.91 4.68
CA ASP A 77 -7.41 -7.28 6.10
C ASP A 77 -8.78 -7.25 6.78
N GLN A 78 -9.54 -6.17 6.55
CA GLN A 78 -10.87 -6.04 7.14
C GLN A 78 -11.82 -7.13 6.65
N THR A 79 -11.67 -7.56 5.40
CA THR A 79 -12.39 -8.71 4.88
C THR A 79 -12.01 -9.97 5.66
N VAL A 80 -10.72 -10.24 5.88
CA VAL A 80 -10.26 -11.40 6.67
C VAL A 80 -10.79 -11.37 8.10
N ASP A 81 -10.71 -10.22 8.77
CA ASP A 81 -11.18 -10.05 10.15
C ASP A 81 -12.70 -10.28 10.27
N THR A 82 -13.46 -9.82 9.28
CA THR A 82 -14.92 -10.01 9.23
C THR A 82 -15.26 -11.50 9.10
N TYR A 83 -14.59 -12.23 8.20
CA TYR A 83 -14.78 -13.67 8.06
C TYR A 83 -14.37 -14.43 9.33
N HIS A 84 -13.26 -14.06 9.96
CA HIS A 84 -12.83 -14.69 11.21
C HIS A 84 -13.85 -14.50 12.34
N THR A 85 -14.40 -13.28 12.47
CA THR A 85 -15.44 -12.96 13.45
C THR A 85 -16.73 -13.75 13.18
N LEU A 86 -17.14 -13.84 11.91
CA LEU A 86 -18.34 -14.60 11.52
C LEU A 86 -18.18 -16.09 11.86
N GLU A 87 -17.03 -16.69 11.59
CA GLU A 87 -16.75 -18.09 11.89
C GLU A 87 -16.80 -18.36 13.41
N GLN A 88 -16.23 -17.46 14.22
CA GLN A 88 -16.31 -17.56 15.68
C GLN A 88 -17.75 -17.52 16.19
N GLN A 89 -18.60 -16.67 15.60
CA GLN A 89 -20.02 -16.59 15.97
C GLN A 89 -20.78 -17.86 15.57
N LEU A 90 -20.52 -18.40 14.38
CA LEU A 90 -21.11 -19.66 13.93
C LEU A 90 -20.71 -20.83 14.84
N GLN A 91 -19.43 -20.91 15.22
CA GLN A 91 -18.93 -21.93 16.15
C GLN A 91 -19.60 -21.79 17.53
N ALA A 92 -19.69 -20.57 18.07
CA ALA A 92 -20.34 -20.33 19.36
C ALA A 92 -21.82 -20.71 19.34
N GLY A 93 -22.53 -20.41 18.23
CA GLY A 93 -23.91 -20.83 18.04
C GLY A 93 -24.05 -22.35 17.94
N ALA A 94 -23.16 -23.02 17.22
CA ALA A 94 -23.14 -24.48 17.10
C ALA A 94 -22.89 -25.16 18.46
N ASP A 95 -21.98 -24.63 19.28
CA ASP A 95 -21.69 -25.14 20.63
C ASP A 95 -22.91 -25.02 21.57
N GLN A 96 -23.77 -24.02 21.35
CA GLN A 96 -25.03 -23.84 22.10
C GLN A 96 -26.13 -24.83 21.72
N PHE A 97 -26.03 -25.52 20.58
CA PHE A 97 -27.00 -26.54 20.15
C PHE A 97 -26.74 -27.95 20.77
N ARG A 98 -25.93 -28.05 21.82
CA ARG A 98 -25.73 -29.28 22.63
C ARG A 98 -26.67 -29.34 23.82
#